data_AF-A8N3U4-F1
#
_entry.id   AF-A8N3U4-F1
#
_cell.length_a   1.000
_cell.length_b   1.000
_cell.length_c   1.000
_cell.angle_alpha   90.00
_cell.angle_beta   90.00
_cell.angle_gamma   90.00
#
_symmetry.space_group_name_H-M   'P 1'
#
loop_
_entity.id
_entity.type
_entity.pdbx_description
1 polymer ?
#
loop_
_entity_poly.entity_id
_entity_poly.type
_entity_poly.pdbx_seq_one_letter_code
_entity_poly.pdbx_strand_id
1 'polypeptide(L)'
;MVSCNTLQVHKFTEPAPSAAKQTYNPPPPSYSSDPGLADAAFNHSSKVTEQKPGYHDDPQIPPTYGTPQSYLGALFYRGIQIPDPNAPPAPLGTMKVPGYDPHPDFEYMQGAREKLRKEGDSRFRIHNENEVVVPLTRLTLQQRDALNDYFVAKTGADLETHMGEIVQDFHLKEMLKALTFGPLMFDVYLLKTCLSREMRDEMTLAEIILNRDHDDLRLLMQAFKQRHGKSLVDAIKDAALSGKTERIFVMALSLQRAPDDLPVDRNQVMSDVETLAKAAKDKDDIPFIEVIVNRSRPHLAAVIETFAQTQLKSLSKAVKKVFPFTSRYSKKALLFIVNGVKPWRDAKMIDKTMTWVGTNEFRLVWRVIGVHWDPRRLGAVKSVYEMRYGKTLEQRVSTIKVSGRFVESLLAFLKTSQAASQHVEGKGKGKAM
;
A
#
# COMPACT_ATOMS: atom_id res chain seq x y z
N MET A 1 60.90 12.57 -5.32
CA MET A 1 61.41 12.76 -6.70
C MET A 1 60.46 12.04 -7.63
N VAL A 2 59.76 12.84 -8.43
CA VAL A 2 58.91 12.43 -9.54
C VAL A 2 59.83 12.05 -10.70
N SER A 3 59.64 10.90 -11.35
CA SER A 3 59.92 10.78 -12.78
C SER A 3 59.29 9.55 -13.44
N CYS A 4 58.67 9.83 -14.59
CA CYS A 4 58.58 9.04 -15.82
C CYS A 4 58.04 7.60 -15.81
N ASN A 5 56.91 7.37 -16.50
CA ASN A 5 57.01 7.12 -17.94
C ASN A 5 55.67 7.29 -18.67
N THR A 6 55.70 8.17 -19.67
CA THR A 6 54.70 8.41 -20.70
C THR A 6 54.84 7.33 -21.77
N LEU A 7 53.75 6.64 -22.13
CA LEU A 7 53.69 5.80 -23.33
C LEU A 7 52.50 6.21 -24.21
N GLN A 8 52.85 6.42 -25.48
CA GLN A 8 52.07 7.04 -26.54
C GLN A 8 50.88 6.19 -26.98
N VAL A 9 49.77 6.86 -27.25
CA VAL A 9 48.58 6.30 -27.91
C VAL A 9 48.76 6.44 -29.42
N HIS A 10 48.94 5.32 -30.12
CA HIS A 10 48.87 5.28 -31.58
C HIS A 10 47.40 5.35 -32.03
N LYS A 11 47.06 6.43 -32.74
CA LYS A 11 45.84 6.60 -33.52
C LYS A 11 45.93 5.75 -34.79
N PHE A 12 44.98 4.85 -34.98
CA PHE A 12 44.65 4.29 -36.29
C PHE A 12 43.41 5.02 -36.81
N THR A 13 43.57 5.74 -37.91
CA THR A 13 42.50 6.32 -38.72
C THR A 13 42.46 5.55 -40.04
N GLU A 14 41.37 4.86 -40.31
CA GLU A 14 41.01 4.37 -41.64
C GLU A 14 39.69 5.02 -42.09
N PRO A 15 39.55 5.34 -43.39
CA PRO A 15 38.47 6.17 -43.90
C PRO A 15 37.20 5.38 -44.25
N ALA A 16 36.05 6.05 -44.09
CA ALA A 16 34.72 5.55 -44.42
C ALA A 16 34.53 5.32 -45.94
N PRO A 17 33.81 4.27 -46.36
CA PRO A 17 33.35 4.15 -47.75
C PRO A 17 32.05 4.92 -47.99
N SER A 18 32.04 5.60 -49.14
CA SER A 18 31.01 6.48 -49.69
C SER A 18 29.66 5.81 -49.94
N ALA A 19 28.60 6.61 -49.76
CA ALA A 19 27.19 6.27 -49.88
C ALA A 19 26.74 5.96 -51.32
N ALA A 20 26.06 4.82 -51.50
CA ALA A 20 25.20 4.56 -52.64
C ALA A 20 23.78 5.05 -52.34
N LYS A 21 23.26 5.94 -53.19
CA LYS A 21 21.90 6.48 -53.13
C LYS A 21 20.89 5.39 -53.50
N GLN A 22 20.07 4.96 -52.54
CA GLN A 22 18.78 4.33 -52.82
C GLN A 22 17.67 5.31 -52.45
N THR A 23 16.92 5.71 -53.48
CA THR A 23 15.69 6.50 -53.40
C THR A 23 14.59 5.67 -52.76
N TYR A 24 14.16 6.05 -51.56
CA TYR A 24 12.97 5.49 -50.89
C TYR A 24 11.81 6.48 -51.06
N ASN A 25 10.74 6.05 -51.75
CA ASN A 25 9.49 6.80 -51.87
C ASN A 25 8.72 6.72 -50.54
N PRO A 26 8.21 7.84 -49.98
CA PRO A 26 7.38 7.81 -48.78
C PRO A 26 5.96 7.27 -49.09
N PRO A 27 5.38 6.42 -48.21
CA PRO A 27 3.98 6.04 -48.30
C PRO A 27 3.03 7.21 -47.93
N PRO A 28 1.77 7.20 -48.41
CA PRO A 28 0.82 8.30 -48.26
C PRO A 28 0.39 8.52 -46.80
N PRO A 29 -0.05 9.75 -46.45
CA PRO A 29 -0.36 10.10 -45.07
C PRO A 29 -1.61 9.38 -44.57
N SER A 30 -1.45 8.48 -43.61
CA SER A 30 -2.53 7.93 -42.81
C SER A 30 -2.87 8.89 -41.68
N TYR A 31 -4.09 9.43 -41.69
CA TYR A 31 -4.67 10.23 -40.60
C TYR A 31 -4.59 9.45 -39.27
N SER A 32 -3.78 9.93 -38.33
CA SER A 32 -3.85 9.50 -36.93
C SER A 32 -4.86 10.36 -36.21
N SER A 33 -6.08 9.84 -36.05
CA SER A 33 -7.07 10.37 -35.12
C SER A 33 -6.64 10.03 -33.69
N ASP A 34 -6.31 11.08 -32.95
CA ASP A 34 -6.10 11.11 -31.51
C ASP A 34 -7.46 10.83 -30.81
N PRO A 35 -7.65 9.77 -30.02
CA PRO A 35 -8.81 9.67 -29.15
C PRO A 35 -8.51 10.45 -27.87
N GLY A 36 -8.78 11.76 -27.93
CA GLY A 36 -8.96 12.58 -26.74
C GLY A 36 -10.07 11.96 -25.87
N LEU A 37 -9.79 11.84 -24.58
CA LEU A 37 -10.81 11.52 -23.58
C LEU A 37 -11.88 12.62 -23.64
N ALA A 38 -13.04 12.29 -24.20
CA ALA A 38 -14.22 13.12 -24.17
C ALA A 38 -14.79 13.14 -22.74
N ASP A 39 -14.92 14.35 -22.20
CA ASP A 39 -15.75 14.66 -21.04
C ASP A 39 -17.19 14.18 -21.28
N ALA A 40 -17.61 13.17 -20.54
CA ALA A 40 -19.00 12.75 -20.49
C ALA A 40 -19.79 13.73 -19.60
N ALA A 41 -20.21 14.84 -20.19
CA ALA A 41 -21.24 15.70 -19.65
C ALA A 41 -22.60 14.98 -19.76
N PHE A 42 -23.10 14.43 -18.64
CA PHE A 42 -24.47 13.94 -18.55
C PHE A 42 -25.43 15.13 -18.43
N ASN A 43 -26.08 15.43 -19.55
CA ASN A 43 -27.13 16.43 -19.67
C ASN A 43 -28.49 15.73 -19.40
N HIS A 44 -29.09 15.97 -18.23
CA HIS A 44 -30.49 15.62 -17.99
C HIS A 44 -31.35 16.88 -18.02
N SER A 45 -32.09 17.00 -19.11
CA SER A 45 -33.20 17.94 -19.29
C SER A 45 -34.29 17.67 -18.23
N SER A 46 -34.72 18.71 -17.53
CA SER A 46 -36.00 18.72 -16.80
C SER A 46 -36.66 20.07 -17.02
N LYS A 47 -37.89 20.01 -17.53
CA LYS A 47 -38.75 21.13 -17.90
C LYS A 47 -38.96 22.08 -16.73
N VAL A 48 -38.66 23.35 -16.95
CA VAL A 48 -39.03 24.48 -16.09
C VAL A 48 -40.51 24.79 -16.32
N THR A 49 -41.30 24.80 -15.25
CA THR A 49 -42.62 25.44 -15.26
C THR A 49 -42.51 26.68 -14.37
N GLU A 50 -42.78 27.85 -14.96
CA GLU A 50 -42.79 29.15 -14.29
C GLU A 50 -43.96 29.28 -13.30
N GLN A 51 -43.70 29.76 -12.09
CA GLN A 51 -44.68 30.49 -11.28
C GLN A 51 -44.03 31.71 -10.61
N LYS A 52 -44.77 32.82 -10.62
CA LYS A 52 -44.41 34.19 -10.22
C LYS A 52 -44.29 34.40 -8.69
N PRO A 53 -43.65 35.50 -8.24
CA PRO A 53 -43.23 35.67 -6.84
C PRO A 53 -44.32 36.26 -5.93
N GLY A 54 -44.42 35.71 -4.71
CA GLY A 54 -45.18 36.27 -3.59
C GLY A 54 -44.26 36.52 -2.41
N TYR A 55 -44.21 37.78 -1.95
CA TYR A 55 -43.61 38.22 -0.69
C TYR A 55 -44.38 37.60 0.48
N HIS A 56 -43.70 37.07 1.50
CA HIS A 56 -44.08 37.18 2.92
C HIS A 56 -42.98 36.71 3.87
N ASP A 57 -43.10 37.20 5.10
CA ASP A 57 -42.12 37.40 6.17
C ASP A 57 -41.38 36.19 6.73
N ASP A 58 -40.21 36.51 7.27
CA ASP A 58 -39.28 35.69 8.06
C ASP A 58 -39.93 35.10 9.33
N PRO A 59 -39.68 33.82 9.63
CA PRO A 59 -39.21 33.51 10.98
C PRO A 59 -38.10 32.46 11.01
N GLN A 60 -36.95 32.85 11.59
CA GLN A 60 -35.94 32.05 12.29
C GLN A 60 -35.76 30.60 11.82
N ILE A 61 -34.79 30.41 10.92
CA ILE A 61 -34.30 29.10 10.48
C ILE A 61 -33.52 28.42 11.63
N PRO A 62 -33.91 27.22 12.11
CA PRO A 62 -33.07 26.41 13.01
C PRO A 62 -31.79 25.97 12.28
N PRO A 63 -30.66 25.72 12.98
CA PRO A 63 -29.38 25.46 12.32
C PRO A 63 -29.50 24.31 11.33
N THR A 64 -29.42 24.66 10.05
CA THR A 64 -29.39 23.73 8.92
C THR A 64 -28.22 22.79 9.08
N TYR A 65 -28.51 21.49 9.21
CA TYR A 65 -27.55 20.41 9.08
C TYR A 65 -27.03 20.40 7.64
N GLY A 66 -25.99 21.18 7.38
CA GLY A 66 -25.27 21.16 6.11
C GLY A 66 -24.46 19.88 6.03
N THR A 67 -24.92 18.92 5.22
CA THR A 67 -24.09 17.83 4.69
C THR A 67 -23.18 18.39 3.59
N PRO A 68 -21.84 18.35 3.72
CA PRO A 68 -20.99 18.31 2.56
C PRO A 68 -20.67 16.84 2.25
N GLN A 69 -21.62 16.12 1.66
CA GLN A 69 -21.31 14.90 0.90
C GLN A 69 -22.21 14.83 -0.32
N SER A 70 -22.03 15.81 -1.21
CA SER A 70 -22.50 15.71 -2.57
C SER A 70 -21.54 14.83 -3.39
N TYR A 71 -21.97 13.58 -3.60
CA TYR A 71 -21.62 12.67 -4.70
C TYR A 71 -20.16 12.23 -4.87
N LEU A 72 -19.77 11.15 -4.18
CA LEU A 72 -18.89 10.08 -4.69
C LEU A 72 -19.10 8.85 -3.77
N GLY A 73 -19.27 7.66 -4.34
CA GLY A 73 -19.54 6.44 -3.57
C GLY A 73 -18.48 6.16 -2.50
N ALA A 74 -18.81 5.31 -1.51
CA ALA A 74 -17.86 4.91 -0.48
C ALA A 74 -16.57 4.35 -1.10
N LEU A 75 -15.41 4.91 -0.71
CA LEU A 75 -14.11 4.45 -1.17
C LEU A 75 -13.68 3.21 -0.39
N PHE A 76 -13.19 2.21 -1.13
CA PHE A 76 -12.63 0.99 -0.57
C PHE A 76 -11.18 0.85 -0.96
N TYR A 77 -10.35 0.42 -0.02
CA TYR A 77 -8.95 0.10 -0.26
C TYR A 77 -8.54 -1.10 0.58
N ARG A 78 -7.95 -2.12 -0.03
CA ARG A 78 -7.63 -3.42 0.58
C ARG A 78 -8.84 -4.11 1.22
N GLY A 79 -10.01 -3.95 0.61
CA GLY A 79 -11.26 -4.59 1.06
C GLY A 79 -11.88 -3.96 2.31
N ILE A 80 -11.44 -2.77 2.72
CA ILE A 80 -12.06 -2.00 3.81
C ILE A 80 -12.46 -0.61 3.33
N GLN A 81 -13.51 -0.05 3.94
CA GLN A 81 -13.95 1.32 3.65
C GLN A 81 -12.96 2.31 4.26
N ILE A 82 -12.55 3.30 3.46
CA ILE A 82 -11.63 4.36 3.89
C ILE A 82 -12.28 5.74 3.77
N PRO A 83 -11.86 6.72 4.59
CA PRO A 83 -12.15 8.13 4.35
C PRO A 83 -11.58 8.59 3.00
N ASP A 84 -12.21 9.58 2.37
CA ASP A 84 -11.63 10.23 1.20
C ASP A 84 -10.46 11.11 1.64
N PRO A 85 -9.20 10.78 1.23
CA PRO A 85 -8.03 11.54 1.64
C PRO A 85 -7.99 12.97 1.06
N ASN A 86 -8.85 13.29 0.09
CA ASN A 86 -8.95 14.61 -0.52
C ASN A 86 -10.12 15.43 0.03
N ALA A 87 -10.94 14.87 0.93
CA ALA A 87 -12.01 15.63 1.54
C ALA A 87 -11.43 16.77 2.40
N PRO A 88 -11.98 17.99 2.32
CA PRO A 88 -11.57 19.07 3.20
C PRO A 88 -11.91 18.72 4.66
N PRO A 89 -11.11 19.20 5.64
CA PRO A 89 -11.42 19.00 7.04
C PRO A 89 -12.79 19.55 7.41
N ALA A 90 -13.55 18.79 8.18
CA ALA A 90 -14.85 19.23 8.67
C ALA A 90 -14.73 20.44 9.62
N PRO A 91 -15.62 21.45 9.51
CA PRO A 91 -15.66 22.57 10.45
C PRO A 91 -15.93 22.13 11.89
N LEU A 92 -15.47 22.91 12.86
CA LEU A 92 -15.74 22.67 14.28
C LEU A 92 -17.26 22.61 14.55
N GLY A 93 -17.68 21.61 15.33
CA GLY A 93 -19.10 21.35 15.63
C GLY A 93 -19.80 20.41 14.63
N THR A 94 -19.13 20.02 13.53
CA THR A 94 -19.66 19.05 12.58
C THR A 94 -19.52 17.62 13.12
N MET A 95 -20.63 16.88 13.18
CA MET A 95 -20.59 15.44 13.49
C MET A 95 -20.31 14.64 12.21
N LYS A 96 -19.02 14.34 11.95
CA LYS A 96 -18.58 13.57 10.78
C LYS A 96 -18.93 12.09 10.88
N VAL A 97 -18.92 11.53 12.10
CA VAL A 97 -19.24 10.12 12.37
C VAL A 97 -20.38 10.06 13.38
N PRO A 98 -21.52 9.43 13.05
CA PRO A 98 -22.66 9.34 13.96
C PRO A 98 -22.27 8.72 15.32
N GLY A 99 -22.58 9.44 16.39
CA GLY A 99 -22.33 8.98 17.76
C GLY A 99 -20.86 9.06 18.22
N TYR A 100 -19.97 9.67 17.44
CA TYR A 100 -18.60 9.92 17.85
C TYR A 100 -18.37 11.42 18.04
N ASP A 101 -18.02 11.81 19.26
CA ASP A 101 -17.53 13.14 19.60
C ASP A 101 -15.99 13.09 19.70
N PRO A 102 -15.24 13.83 18.86
CA PRO A 102 -13.78 13.88 18.94
C PRO A 102 -13.23 14.60 20.17
N HIS A 103 -14.02 15.43 20.85
CA HIS A 103 -13.52 16.32 21.91
C HIS A 103 -12.84 15.57 23.07
N PRO A 104 -13.40 14.49 23.64
CA PRO A 104 -12.75 13.76 24.74
C PRO A 104 -11.40 13.14 24.35
N ASP A 105 -11.30 12.58 23.13
CA ASP A 105 -10.04 12.01 22.64
C ASP A 105 -9.01 13.11 22.37
N PHE A 106 -9.44 14.27 21.85
CA PHE A 106 -8.59 15.45 21.70
C PHE A 106 -8.02 15.90 23.05
N GLU A 107 -8.87 16.13 24.06
CA GLU A 107 -8.42 16.58 25.39
C GLU A 107 -7.47 15.58 26.05
N TYR A 108 -7.74 14.28 25.92
CA TYR A 108 -6.84 13.23 26.38
C TYR A 108 -5.46 13.35 25.72
N MET A 109 -5.42 13.49 24.38
CA MET A 109 -4.17 13.59 23.63
C MET A 109 -3.42 14.89 23.93
N GLN A 110 -4.12 16.01 24.14
CA GLN A 110 -3.49 17.26 24.59
C GLN A 110 -2.87 17.11 25.99
N GLY A 111 -3.56 16.45 26.92
CA GLY A 111 -3.02 16.11 28.24
C GLY A 111 -1.78 15.23 28.16
N ALA A 112 -1.80 14.20 27.31
CA ALA A 112 -0.65 13.33 27.05
C ALA A 112 0.53 14.11 26.44
N ARG A 113 0.27 15.01 25.47
CA ARG A 113 1.28 15.88 24.86
C ARG A 113 1.95 16.77 25.91
N GLU A 114 1.17 17.42 26.77
CA GLU A 114 1.71 18.31 27.82
C GLU A 114 2.50 17.55 28.88
N LYS A 115 2.05 16.34 29.24
CA LYS A 115 2.79 15.44 30.13
C LYS A 115 4.14 15.05 29.53
N LEU A 116 4.16 14.61 28.27
CA LEU A 116 5.38 14.23 27.57
C LEU A 116 6.33 15.42 27.40
N ARG A 117 5.80 16.62 27.15
CA ARG A 117 6.60 17.86 27.10
C ARG A 117 7.32 18.14 28.42
N LYS A 118 6.60 18.09 29.54
CA LYS A 118 7.20 18.26 30.88
C LYS A 118 8.22 17.18 31.21
N GLU A 119 7.98 15.95 30.77
CA GLU A 119 8.93 14.85 30.95
C GLU A 119 10.19 15.01 30.07
N GLY A 120 10.04 15.53 28.85
CA GLY A 120 11.11 15.84 27.89
C GLY A 120 12.22 16.74 28.43
N ASP A 121 11.85 17.67 29.32
CA ASP A 121 12.78 18.59 29.97
C ASP A 121 13.59 17.92 31.11
N SER A 122 13.27 16.67 31.47
CA SER A 122 13.91 15.93 32.56
C SER A 122 14.95 14.92 32.05
N ARG A 123 16.23 15.14 32.37
CA ARG A 123 17.38 14.30 31.97
C ARG A 123 17.33 12.82 32.40
N PHE A 124 16.36 12.39 33.20
CA PHE A 124 16.36 11.06 33.84
C PHE A 124 15.02 10.30 33.78
N ARG A 125 14.04 10.72 32.96
CA ARG A 125 12.73 10.03 32.86
C ARG A 125 12.52 9.29 31.54
N ILE A 126 11.75 8.20 31.63
CA ILE A 126 11.32 7.35 30.51
C ILE A 126 10.01 7.95 29.94
N HIS A 127 10.04 8.49 28.72
CA HIS A 127 8.85 9.05 28.06
C HIS A 127 7.83 7.96 27.70
N ASN A 128 6.61 7.99 28.25
CA ASN A 128 5.57 7.01 27.88
C ASN A 128 4.82 7.42 26.60
N GLU A 129 5.52 7.42 25.47
CA GLU A 129 4.97 7.83 24.15
C GLU A 129 3.83 6.92 23.66
N ASN A 130 3.62 5.76 24.29
CA ASN A 130 2.47 4.89 24.04
C ASN A 130 1.13 5.60 24.34
N GLU A 131 1.13 6.62 25.20
CA GLU A 131 -0.06 7.45 25.49
C GLU A 131 -0.54 8.25 24.27
N VAL A 132 0.28 8.39 23.22
CA VAL A 132 -0.11 9.02 21.96
C VAL A 132 -0.63 8.00 20.95
N VAL A 133 0.02 6.83 20.88
CA VAL A 133 -0.22 5.84 19.81
C VAL A 133 -1.35 4.88 20.16
N VAL A 134 -1.35 4.31 21.37
CA VAL A 134 -2.30 3.27 21.79
C VAL A 134 -3.76 3.73 21.76
N PRO A 135 -4.12 4.98 22.15
CA PRO A 135 -5.52 5.44 22.06
C PRO A 135 -6.09 5.44 20.64
N LEU A 136 -5.26 5.59 19.61
CA LEU A 136 -5.76 5.55 18.23
C LEU A 136 -6.15 4.14 17.81
N THR A 137 -5.56 3.11 18.42
CA THR A 137 -5.85 1.70 18.08
C THR A 137 -7.28 1.25 18.40
N ARG A 138 -7.98 1.97 19.31
CA ARG A 138 -9.40 1.73 19.64
C ARG A 138 -10.38 2.48 18.72
N LEU A 139 -9.91 3.46 17.96
CA LEU A 139 -10.73 4.23 17.03
C LEU A 139 -10.79 3.55 15.67
N THR A 140 -11.96 3.61 15.03
CA THR A 140 -12.12 3.24 13.61
C THR A 140 -11.42 4.24 12.70
N LEU A 141 -11.21 3.88 11.43
CA LEU A 141 -10.62 4.80 10.44
C LEU A 141 -11.41 6.10 10.31
N GLN A 142 -12.73 6.02 10.28
CA GLN A 142 -13.61 7.18 10.17
C GLN A 142 -13.54 8.07 11.42
N GLN A 143 -13.44 7.46 12.61
CA GLN A 143 -13.28 8.21 13.86
C GLN A 143 -11.91 8.90 13.94
N ARG A 144 -10.83 8.24 13.51
CA ARG A 144 -9.49 8.86 13.44
C ARG A 144 -9.46 10.05 12.49
N ASP A 145 -10.15 9.94 11.37
CA ASP A 145 -10.29 11.01 10.39
C ASP A 145 -11.13 12.19 10.93
N ALA A 146 -12.23 11.91 11.63
CA ALA A 146 -12.98 12.95 12.36
C ALA A 146 -12.15 13.63 13.47
N LEU A 147 -11.35 12.85 14.19
CA LEU A 147 -10.41 13.38 15.18
C LEU A 147 -9.34 14.25 14.52
N ASN A 148 -8.78 13.82 13.39
CA ASN A 148 -7.82 14.59 12.63
C ASN A 148 -8.38 15.96 12.21
N ASP A 149 -9.60 16.00 11.68
CA ASP A 149 -10.28 17.25 11.32
C ASP A 149 -10.45 18.18 12.54
N TYR A 150 -10.80 17.60 13.69
CA TYR A 150 -10.92 18.35 14.94
C TYR A 150 -9.57 18.95 15.38
N PHE A 151 -8.46 18.22 15.22
CA PHE A 151 -7.11 18.74 15.45
C PHE A 151 -6.78 19.91 14.52
N VAL A 152 -7.09 19.80 13.22
CA VAL A 152 -6.89 20.90 12.25
C VAL A 152 -7.69 22.12 12.68
N ALA A 153 -8.97 21.94 13.03
CA ALA A 153 -9.84 23.04 13.43
C ALA A 153 -9.41 23.72 14.74
N LYS A 154 -8.87 22.98 15.72
CA LYS A 154 -8.47 23.52 17.03
C LYS A 154 -7.05 24.07 17.08
N THR A 155 -6.13 23.48 16.32
CA THR A 155 -4.69 23.75 16.45
C THR A 155 -4.05 24.33 15.19
N GLY A 156 -4.75 24.26 14.05
CA GLY A 156 -4.19 24.62 12.74
C GLY A 156 -3.28 23.54 12.14
N ALA A 157 -3.09 22.41 12.82
CA ALA A 157 -2.25 21.29 12.37
C ALA A 157 -3.02 19.97 12.45
N ASP A 158 -2.71 19.04 11.55
CA ASP A 158 -3.24 17.69 11.59
C ASP A 158 -2.70 16.89 12.80
N LEU A 159 -3.35 15.77 13.12
CA LEU A 159 -3.03 14.95 14.30
C LEU A 159 -1.57 14.47 14.28
N GLU A 160 -1.07 14.02 13.14
CA GLU A 160 0.29 13.49 13.03
C GLU A 160 1.32 14.58 13.19
N THR A 161 1.11 15.73 12.57
CA THR A 161 1.98 16.90 12.73
C THR A 161 1.99 17.34 14.19
N HIS A 162 0.82 17.58 14.79
CA HIS A 162 0.73 18.14 16.14
C HIS A 162 1.29 17.21 17.23
N MET A 163 1.00 15.92 17.13
CA MET A 163 1.41 14.92 18.12
C MET A 163 2.79 14.34 17.81
N GLY A 164 3.17 14.23 16.55
CA GLY A 164 4.45 13.67 16.10
C GLY A 164 5.66 14.55 16.45
N GLU A 165 5.45 15.81 16.82
CA GLU A 165 6.49 16.69 17.38
C GLU A 165 7.01 16.21 18.74
N ILE A 166 6.15 15.61 19.57
CA ILE A 166 6.53 15.17 20.93
C ILE A 166 6.99 13.72 20.99
N VAL A 167 6.74 12.94 19.94
CA VAL A 167 7.15 11.54 19.83
C VAL A 167 8.59 11.46 19.30
N GLN A 168 9.52 11.06 20.17
CA GLN A 168 10.93 10.96 19.84
C GLN A 168 11.31 9.58 19.30
N ASP A 169 10.64 8.50 19.74
CA ASP A 169 10.90 7.16 19.22
C ASP A 169 10.46 7.08 17.76
N PHE A 170 11.43 6.84 16.87
CA PHE A 170 11.20 6.78 15.43
C PHE A 170 10.12 5.76 15.06
N HIS A 171 10.10 4.59 15.70
CA HIS A 171 9.14 3.55 15.35
C HIS A 171 7.73 3.88 15.84
N LEU A 172 7.59 4.49 17.02
CA LEU A 172 6.31 5.00 17.48
C LEU A 172 5.79 6.14 16.60
N LYS A 173 6.68 7.00 16.09
CA LYS A 173 6.30 8.04 15.11
C LYS A 173 5.81 7.44 13.80
N GLU A 174 6.44 6.39 13.30
CA GLU A 174 5.95 5.66 12.11
C GLU A 174 4.61 4.95 12.38
N MET A 175 4.38 4.44 13.61
CA MET A 175 3.09 3.88 14.00
C MET A 175 1.99 4.95 14.08
N LEU A 176 2.31 6.14 14.62
CA LEU A 176 1.41 7.29 14.64
C LEU A 176 1.01 7.68 13.22
N LYS A 177 1.98 7.93 12.32
CA LYS A 177 1.73 8.22 10.90
C LYS A 177 0.82 7.20 10.23
N ALA A 178 1.09 5.92 10.46
CA ALA A 178 0.29 4.87 9.87
C ALA A 178 -1.18 4.91 10.33
N LEU A 179 -1.40 5.12 11.63
CA LEU A 179 -2.74 5.19 12.21
C LEU A 179 -3.53 6.40 11.72
N THR A 180 -2.87 7.54 11.53
CA THR A 180 -3.49 8.80 11.11
C THR A 180 -3.72 8.87 9.62
N PHE A 181 -2.76 8.44 8.81
CA PHE A 181 -2.89 8.46 7.34
C PHE A 181 -3.89 7.40 6.84
N GLY A 182 -4.13 6.36 7.64
CA GLY A 182 -4.90 5.21 7.19
C GLY A 182 -4.18 4.41 6.08
N PRO A 183 -4.82 3.38 5.52
CA PRO A 183 -4.12 2.41 4.68
C PRO A 183 -3.65 2.99 3.34
N LEU A 184 -4.43 3.86 2.69
CA LEU A 184 -4.09 4.39 1.36
C LEU A 184 -2.95 5.41 1.44
N MET A 185 -3.09 6.43 2.28
CA MET A 185 -2.07 7.49 2.36
C MET A 185 -0.78 7.01 3.03
N PHE A 186 -0.85 5.99 3.91
CA PHE A 186 0.36 5.35 4.43
C PHE A 186 1.11 4.58 3.34
N ASP A 187 0.41 3.89 2.43
CA ASP A 187 1.05 3.26 1.27
C ASP A 187 1.68 4.30 0.34
N VAL A 188 1.02 5.44 0.09
CA VAL A 188 1.59 6.56 -0.68
C VAL A 188 2.87 7.09 -0.03
N TYR A 189 2.85 7.30 1.29
CA TYR A 189 4.03 7.70 2.06
C TYR A 189 5.17 6.68 1.91
N LEU A 190 4.89 5.39 2.06
CA LEU A 190 5.90 4.35 1.94
C LEU A 190 6.45 4.22 0.53
N LEU A 191 5.63 4.39 -0.52
CA LEU A 191 6.09 4.45 -1.91
C LEU A 191 7.10 5.57 -2.10
N LYS A 192 6.80 6.77 -1.58
CA LYS A 192 7.73 7.90 -1.68
C LYS A 192 9.06 7.61 -0.98
N THR A 193 8.98 7.03 0.22
CA THR A 193 10.15 6.64 1.02
C THR A 193 10.97 5.57 0.31
N CYS A 194 10.37 4.47 -0.15
CA CYS A 194 11.08 3.34 -0.73
C CYS A 194 11.56 3.56 -2.18
N LEU A 195 11.04 4.57 -2.88
CA LEU A 195 11.53 4.99 -4.20
C LEU A 195 12.64 6.05 -4.10
N SER A 196 12.88 6.62 -2.91
CA SER A 196 13.99 7.55 -2.70
C SER A 196 15.35 6.86 -2.89
N ARG A 197 16.37 7.63 -3.25
CA ARG A 197 17.74 7.11 -3.42
C ARG A 197 18.34 6.63 -2.10
N GLU A 198 18.00 7.28 -1.00
CA GLU A 198 18.59 7.03 0.32
C GLU A 198 17.96 5.81 1.00
N MET A 199 16.66 5.61 0.85
CA MET A 199 15.90 4.56 1.54
C MET A 199 15.29 3.53 0.59
N ARG A 200 15.99 3.22 -0.51
CA ARG A 200 15.49 2.28 -1.51
C ARG A 200 15.15 0.93 -0.89
N ASP A 201 13.88 0.53 -0.99
CA ASP A 201 13.39 -0.77 -0.50
C ASP A 201 12.46 -1.43 -1.51
N GLU A 202 13.04 -2.20 -2.42
CA GLU A 202 12.31 -2.89 -3.48
C GLU A 202 11.38 -3.99 -2.97
N MET A 203 11.59 -4.49 -1.74
CA MET A 203 10.70 -5.48 -1.14
C MET A 203 9.44 -4.82 -0.60
N THR A 204 9.55 -3.65 0.03
CA THR A 204 8.40 -2.85 0.45
C THR A 204 7.61 -2.39 -0.77
N LEU A 205 8.29 -1.98 -1.85
CA LEU A 205 7.65 -1.67 -3.14
C LEU A 205 6.86 -2.88 -3.69
N ALA A 206 7.45 -4.09 -3.62
CA ALA A 206 6.77 -5.34 -3.98
C ALA A 206 5.53 -5.63 -3.11
N GLU A 207 5.60 -5.37 -1.81
CA GLU A 207 4.49 -5.56 -0.88
C GLU A 207 3.32 -4.61 -1.14
N ILE A 208 3.62 -3.39 -1.61
CA ILE A 208 2.61 -2.36 -1.90
C ILE A 208 2.00 -2.55 -3.30
N ILE A 209 2.79 -2.89 -4.32
CA ILE A 209 2.29 -2.93 -5.71
C ILE A 209 1.84 -4.33 -6.14
N LEU A 210 2.61 -5.37 -5.80
CA LEU A 210 2.40 -6.68 -6.41
C LEU A 210 1.30 -7.46 -5.70
N ASN A 211 0.56 -8.27 -6.46
CA ASN A 211 -0.57 -9.08 -5.98
C ASN A 211 -1.73 -8.26 -5.38
N ARG A 212 -1.80 -6.97 -5.72
CA ARG A 212 -2.86 -6.04 -5.34
C ARG A 212 -3.96 -6.01 -6.40
N ASP A 213 -5.18 -5.73 -5.97
CA ASP A 213 -6.35 -5.69 -6.85
C ASP A 213 -6.35 -4.41 -7.69
N HIS A 214 -7.02 -4.44 -8.84
CA HIS A 214 -6.94 -3.32 -9.80
C HIS A 214 -7.49 -2.02 -9.22
N ASP A 215 -8.60 -2.09 -8.48
CA ASP A 215 -9.23 -0.90 -7.90
C ASP A 215 -8.33 -0.26 -6.85
N ASP A 216 -7.69 -1.08 -6.00
CA ASP A 216 -6.66 -0.63 -5.08
C ASP A 216 -5.50 0.06 -5.82
N LEU A 217 -4.99 -0.53 -6.90
CA LEU A 217 -3.88 0.04 -7.67
C LEU A 217 -4.27 1.35 -8.36
N ARG A 218 -5.48 1.46 -8.92
CA ARG A 218 -6.00 2.70 -9.51
C ARG A 218 -6.03 3.81 -8.47
N LEU A 219 -6.61 3.52 -7.31
CA LEU A 219 -6.72 4.49 -6.23
C LEU A 219 -5.35 4.90 -5.69
N LEU A 220 -4.43 3.94 -5.51
CA LEU A 220 -3.05 4.18 -5.10
C LEU A 220 -2.29 5.06 -6.10
N MET A 221 -2.40 4.77 -7.39
CA MET A 221 -1.76 5.55 -8.46
C MET A 221 -2.29 6.98 -8.52
N GLN A 222 -3.61 7.15 -8.37
CA GLN A 222 -4.26 8.45 -8.31
C GLN A 222 -3.78 9.25 -7.10
N ALA A 223 -3.86 8.67 -5.90
CA ALA A 223 -3.45 9.33 -4.66
C ALA A 223 -1.96 9.70 -4.69
N PHE A 224 -1.10 8.82 -5.22
CA PHE A 224 0.32 9.13 -5.39
C PHE A 224 0.56 10.31 -6.34
N LYS A 225 -0.12 10.34 -7.49
CA LYS A 225 -0.02 11.44 -8.46
C LYS A 225 -0.52 12.76 -7.88
N GLN A 226 -1.66 12.75 -7.17
CA GLN A 226 -2.21 13.92 -6.51
C GLN A 226 -1.25 14.46 -5.44
N ARG A 227 -0.69 13.58 -4.60
CA ARG A 227 0.19 13.98 -3.49
C ARG A 227 1.56 14.49 -3.95
N HIS A 228 2.10 13.94 -5.03
CA HIS A 228 3.49 14.20 -5.44
C HIS A 228 3.65 14.89 -6.80
N GLY A 229 2.55 15.16 -7.51
CA GLY A 229 2.58 15.79 -8.84
C GLY A 229 3.23 14.94 -9.94
N LYS A 230 3.52 13.66 -9.66
CA LYS A 230 4.22 12.75 -10.56
C LYS A 230 3.55 11.39 -10.57
N SER A 231 3.43 10.77 -11.76
CA SER A 231 2.86 9.43 -11.85
C SER A 231 3.74 8.40 -11.13
N LEU A 232 3.11 7.37 -10.55
CA LEU A 232 3.84 6.28 -9.90
C LEU A 232 4.72 5.51 -10.89
N VAL A 233 4.28 5.38 -12.15
CA VAL A 233 5.05 4.73 -13.22
C VAL A 233 6.34 5.49 -13.51
N ASP A 234 6.28 6.81 -13.64
CA ASP A 234 7.47 7.63 -13.89
C ASP A 234 8.38 7.67 -12.66
N ALA A 235 7.81 7.64 -11.45
CA ALA A 235 8.61 7.54 -10.22
C ALA A 235 9.40 6.22 -10.17
N ILE A 236 8.82 5.12 -10.66
CA ILE A 236 9.49 3.81 -10.73
C ILE A 236 10.59 3.79 -11.80
N LYS A 237 10.34 4.36 -12.98
CA LYS A 237 11.35 4.48 -14.05
C LYS A 237 12.56 5.31 -13.61
N ASP A 238 12.32 6.39 -12.87
CA ASP A 238 13.39 7.26 -12.37
C ASP A 238 14.12 6.69 -11.15
N ALA A 239 13.56 5.68 -10.50
CA ALA A 239 14.16 5.06 -9.32
C ALA A 239 15.38 4.20 -9.65
N ALA A 240 15.86 4.16 -10.91
CA ALA A 240 17.06 3.43 -11.33
C ALA A 240 17.09 1.98 -10.80
N LEU A 241 15.96 1.28 -10.94
CA LEU A 241 15.84 -0.14 -10.62
C LEU A 241 16.54 -0.97 -11.71
N SER A 242 16.84 -2.24 -11.43
CA SER A 242 17.28 -3.11 -12.51
C SER A 242 16.16 -3.29 -13.54
N GLY A 243 16.47 -3.36 -14.84
CA GLY A 243 15.44 -3.40 -15.89
C GLY A 243 14.40 -4.51 -15.72
N LYS A 244 14.78 -5.67 -15.19
CA LYS A 244 13.84 -6.76 -14.86
C LYS A 244 12.90 -6.41 -13.70
N THR A 245 13.41 -5.72 -12.69
CA THR A 245 12.64 -5.29 -11.52
C THR A 245 11.67 -4.17 -11.90
N GLU A 246 12.16 -3.18 -12.65
CA GLU A 246 11.32 -2.11 -13.22
C GLU A 246 10.19 -2.70 -14.07
N ARG A 247 10.51 -3.63 -14.98
CA ARG A 247 9.52 -4.30 -15.84
C ARG A 247 8.40 -4.97 -15.04
N ILE A 248 8.72 -5.67 -13.95
CA ILE A 248 7.72 -6.33 -13.10
C ILE A 248 6.74 -5.28 -12.52
N PHE A 249 7.25 -4.16 -12.03
CA PHE A 249 6.41 -3.12 -11.44
C PHE A 249 5.58 -2.36 -12.47
N VAL A 250 6.19 -1.99 -13.60
CA VAL A 250 5.47 -1.31 -14.70
C VAL A 250 4.37 -2.23 -15.26
N MET A 251 4.63 -3.53 -15.37
CA MET A 251 3.63 -4.52 -15.79
C MET A 251 2.49 -4.66 -14.77
N ALA A 252 2.78 -4.67 -13.47
CA ALA A 252 1.72 -4.69 -12.47
C ALA A 252 0.84 -3.43 -12.53
N LEU A 253 1.44 -2.26 -12.77
CA LEU A 253 0.75 -0.97 -12.87
C LEU A 253 0.03 -0.75 -14.21
N SER A 254 0.20 -1.63 -15.20
CA SER A 254 -0.59 -1.58 -16.45
C SER A 254 -2.01 -2.12 -16.28
N LEU A 255 -2.32 -2.72 -15.12
CA LEU A 255 -3.64 -3.25 -14.76
C LEU A 255 -4.17 -4.31 -15.75
N GLN A 256 -3.27 -5.13 -16.28
CA GLN A 256 -3.61 -6.20 -17.24
C GLN A 256 -3.84 -7.58 -16.59
N ARG A 257 -3.70 -7.69 -15.26
CA ARG A 257 -3.95 -8.96 -14.55
C ARG A 257 -5.42 -9.38 -14.69
N ALA A 258 -5.69 -10.64 -15.04
CA ALA A 258 -7.08 -11.13 -15.08
C ALA A 258 -7.77 -10.96 -13.70
N PRO A 259 -9.07 -10.59 -13.67
CA PRO A 259 -9.87 -10.60 -12.44
C PRO A 259 -9.91 -11.98 -11.78
N ASP A 260 -10.08 -11.97 -10.46
CA ASP A 260 -10.03 -13.18 -9.63
C ASP A 260 -11.35 -13.96 -9.59
N ASP A 261 -12.45 -13.32 -9.96
CA ASP A 261 -13.80 -13.89 -10.02
C ASP A 261 -14.06 -14.67 -11.32
N LEU A 262 -13.15 -14.59 -12.28
CA LEU A 262 -13.24 -15.38 -13.51
C LEU A 262 -12.95 -16.87 -13.25
N PRO A 263 -13.72 -17.78 -13.89
CA PRO A 263 -13.42 -19.21 -13.86
C PRO A 263 -12.01 -19.51 -14.37
N VAL A 264 -11.34 -20.49 -13.75
CA VAL A 264 -10.00 -20.92 -14.16
C VAL A 264 -10.08 -21.76 -15.44
N ASP A 265 -9.47 -21.27 -16.52
CA ASP A 265 -9.32 -22.02 -17.78
C ASP A 265 -8.17 -23.04 -17.67
N ARG A 266 -8.54 -24.32 -17.63
CA ARG A 266 -7.59 -25.44 -17.53
C ARG A 266 -6.66 -25.57 -18.73
N ASN A 267 -7.09 -25.20 -19.93
CA ASN A 267 -6.24 -25.24 -21.12
C ASN A 267 -5.15 -24.18 -21.03
N GLN A 268 -5.52 -22.97 -20.58
CA GLN A 268 -4.55 -21.91 -20.34
C GLN A 268 -3.59 -22.28 -19.20
N VAL A 269 -4.05 -22.95 -18.14
CA VAL A 269 -3.15 -23.47 -17.08
C VAL A 269 -2.10 -24.41 -17.66
N MET A 270 -2.50 -25.37 -18.50
CA MET A 270 -1.56 -26.31 -19.15
C MET A 270 -0.57 -25.58 -20.06
N SER A 271 -1.06 -24.64 -20.88
CA SER A 271 -0.22 -23.83 -21.76
C SER A 271 0.81 -22.99 -20.99
N ASP A 272 0.40 -22.36 -19.89
CA ASP A 272 1.30 -21.59 -19.02
C ASP A 272 2.34 -22.52 -18.35
N VAL A 273 1.95 -23.72 -17.93
CA VAL A 273 2.88 -24.71 -17.35
C VAL A 273 3.93 -25.14 -18.36
N GLU A 274 3.54 -25.45 -19.59
CA GLU A 274 4.45 -25.81 -20.68
C GLU A 274 5.41 -24.65 -21.01
N THR A 275 4.87 -23.43 -21.11
CA THR A 275 5.62 -22.21 -21.34
C THR A 275 6.68 -22.00 -20.26
N LEU A 276 6.30 -22.08 -18.99
CA LEU A 276 7.22 -21.93 -17.86
C LEU A 276 8.25 -23.07 -17.78
N ALA A 277 7.86 -24.29 -18.13
CA ALA A 277 8.76 -25.44 -18.14
C ALA A 277 9.83 -25.31 -19.23
N LYS A 278 9.45 -24.85 -20.43
CA LYS A 278 10.38 -24.52 -21.51
C LYS A 278 11.31 -23.39 -21.10
N ALA A 279 10.76 -22.27 -20.62
CA ALA A 279 11.54 -21.13 -20.14
C ALA A 279 12.54 -21.51 -19.04
N ALA A 280 12.18 -22.45 -18.15
CA ALA A 280 13.08 -22.95 -17.10
C ALA A 280 14.26 -23.77 -17.63
N LYS A 281 14.12 -24.44 -18.77
CA LYS A 281 15.21 -25.15 -19.46
C LYS A 281 16.14 -24.15 -20.13
N ASP A 282 15.56 -23.18 -20.82
CA ASP A 282 16.27 -22.16 -21.61
C ASP A 282 16.85 -21.02 -20.75
N LYS A 283 16.48 -20.98 -19.46
CA LYS A 283 16.77 -19.89 -18.52
C LYS A 283 16.25 -18.53 -19.00
N ASP A 284 15.12 -18.54 -19.71
CA ASP A 284 14.40 -17.36 -20.14
C ASP A 284 13.54 -16.82 -18.99
N ASP A 285 13.68 -15.54 -18.68
CA ASP A 285 13.00 -14.89 -17.57
C ASP A 285 11.71 -14.18 -17.97
N ILE A 286 11.52 -13.85 -19.25
CA ILE A 286 10.37 -13.09 -19.72
C ILE A 286 9.06 -13.86 -19.50
N PRO A 287 8.94 -15.16 -19.85
CA PRO A 287 7.70 -15.88 -19.64
C PRO A 287 7.34 -16.04 -18.16
N PHE A 288 8.36 -16.10 -17.29
CA PHE A 288 8.14 -16.10 -15.84
C PHE A 288 7.54 -14.78 -15.35
N ILE A 289 8.02 -13.64 -15.86
CA ILE A 289 7.48 -12.34 -15.49
C ILE A 289 6.04 -12.19 -15.99
N GLU A 290 5.80 -12.48 -17.26
CA GLU A 290 4.48 -12.31 -17.90
C GLU A 290 3.40 -13.16 -17.26
N VAL A 291 3.65 -14.45 -17.07
CA VAL A 291 2.66 -15.37 -16.48
C VAL A 291 2.43 -15.04 -15.00
N ILE A 292 3.49 -14.84 -14.21
CA ILE A 292 3.34 -14.67 -12.76
C ILE A 292 2.67 -13.32 -12.42
N VAL A 293 2.93 -12.26 -13.19
CA VAL A 293 2.38 -10.92 -12.90
C VAL A 293 0.95 -10.75 -13.41
N ASN A 294 0.60 -11.31 -14.57
CA ASN A 294 -0.68 -11.03 -15.24
C ASN A 294 -1.76 -12.10 -15.05
N ARG A 295 -1.48 -13.24 -14.42
CA ARG A 295 -2.53 -14.24 -14.12
C ARG A 295 -3.25 -13.91 -12.80
N SER A 296 -4.53 -14.23 -12.74
CA SER A 296 -5.34 -14.11 -11.53
C SER A 296 -4.81 -15.02 -10.42
N ARG A 297 -5.13 -14.72 -9.15
CA ARG A 297 -4.67 -15.54 -8.01
C ARG A 297 -5.17 -17.00 -8.10
N PRO A 298 -6.44 -17.28 -8.45
CA PRO A 298 -6.91 -18.66 -8.63
C PRO A 298 -6.21 -19.39 -9.78
N HIS A 299 -6.00 -18.72 -10.92
CA HIS A 299 -5.29 -19.31 -12.05
C HIS A 299 -3.84 -19.64 -11.69
N LEU A 300 -3.13 -18.70 -11.06
CA LEU A 300 -1.76 -18.92 -10.63
C LEU A 300 -1.66 -20.04 -9.59
N ALA A 301 -2.65 -20.20 -8.71
CA ALA A 301 -2.71 -21.33 -7.78
C ALA A 301 -2.81 -22.67 -8.52
N ALA A 302 -3.65 -22.76 -9.56
CA ALA A 302 -3.74 -23.93 -10.41
C ALA A 302 -2.42 -24.21 -11.17
N VAL A 303 -1.79 -23.18 -11.75
CA VAL A 303 -0.47 -23.30 -12.39
C VAL A 303 0.59 -23.82 -11.40
N ILE A 304 0.63 -23.32 -10.16
CA ILE A 304 1.58 -23.78 -9.13
C ILE A 304 1.40 -25.27 -8.84
N GLU A 305 0.15 -25.72 -8.71
CA GLU A 305 -0.17 -27.12 -8.43
C GLU A 305 0.19 -28.02 -9.62
N THR A 306 -0.31 -27.70 -10.81
CA THR A 306 -0.07 -28.48 -12.03
C THR A 306 1.41 -28.52 -12.38
N PHE A 307 2.13 -27.40 -12.29
CA PHE A 307 3.58 -27.36 -12.52
C PHE A 307 4.33 -28.31 -11.59
N ALA A 308 3.95 -28.37 -10.31
CA ALA A 308 4.59 -29.25 -9.34
C ALA A 308 4.34 -30.74 -9.66
N GLN A 309 3.13 -31.07 -10.11
CA GLN A 309 2.74 -32.43 -10.50
C GLN A 309 3.48 -32.87 -11.78
N THR A 310 3.53 -32.03 -12.82
CA THR A 310 4.09 -32.42 -14.12
C THR A 310 5.61 -32.29 -14.19
N GLN A 311 6.20 -31.28 -13.54
CA GLN A 311 7.66 -31.02 -13.61
C GLN A 311 8.43 -31.66 -12.45
N LEU A 312 7.74 -32.31 -11.51
CA LEU A 312 8.29 -32.90 -10.28
C LEU A 312 9.17 -31.93 -9.46
N LYS A 313 8.92 -30.63 -9.62
CA LYS A 313 9.65 -29.52 -9.00
C LYS A 313 8.68 -28.36 -8.78
N SER A 314 8.78 -27.68 -7.64
CA SER A 314 7.91 -26.54 -7.39
C SER A 314 8.25 -25.35 -8.29
N LEU A 315 7.23 -24.57 -8.67
CA LEU A 315 7.41 -23.34 -9.43
C LEU A 315 8.39 -22.36 -8.74
N SER A 316 8.34 -22.29 -7.40
CA SER A 316 9.32 -21.51 -6.62
C SER A 316 10.77 -21.96 -6.80
N LYS A 317 11.04 -23.26 -7.00
CA LYS A 317 12.39 -23.75 -7.31
C LYS A 317 12.80 -23.36 -8.74
N ALA A 318 11.86 -23.41 -9.70
CA ALA A 318 12.12 -22.97 -11.08
C ALA A 318 12.47 -21.47 -11.14
N VAL A 319 11.69 -20.60 -10.47
CA VAL A 319 11.99 -19.17 -10.34
C VAL A 319 13.39 -18.94 -9.76
N LYS A 320 13.76 -19.65 -8.69
CA LYS A 320 15.11 -19.50 -8.09
C LYS A 320 16.25 -19.87 -9.04
N LYS A 321 16.01 -20.81 -9.96
CA LYS A 321 16.99 -21.26 -10.95
C LYS A 321 17.13 -20.25 -12.10
N VAL A 322 16.03 -19.71 -12.59
CA VAL A 322 16.00 -18.74 -13.70
C VAL A 322 16.50 -17.36 -13.27
N PHE A 323 16.25 -16.96 -12.02
CA PHE A 323 16.66 -15.66 -11.50
C PHE A 323 17.84 -15.80 -10.53
N PRO A 324 19.09 -15.72 -11.01
CA PRO A 324 20.29 -15.86 -10.17
C PRO A 324 20.46 -14.68 -9.20
N PHE A 325 21.56 -14.66 -8.45
CA PHE A 325 21.84 -13.61 -7.45
C PHE A 325 21.83 -12.19 -8.04
N THR A 326 22.31 -12.01 -9.27
CA THR A 326 22.30 -10.72 -9.98
C THR A 326 20.88 -10.18 -10.22
N SER A 327 19.87 -11.04 -10.22
CA SER A 327 18.44 -10.68 -10.33
C SER A 327 17.70 -10.89 -9.01
N ARG A 328 18.37 -10.69 -7.86
CA ARG A 328 17.82 -11.00 -6.52
C ARG A 328 16.48 -10.32 -6.23
N TYR A 329 16.26 -9.10 -6.72
CA TYR A 329 15.03 -8.34 -6.46
C TYR A 329 13.86 -8.82 -7.31
N SER A 330 14.05 -8.99 -8.62
CA SER A 330 13.07 -9.61 -9.51
C SER A 330 12.68 -11.01 -9.00
N LYS A 331 13.65 -11.80 -8.55
CA LYS A 331 13.38 -13.09 -7.89
C LYS A 331 12.49 -12.94 -6.65
N LYS A 332 12.81 -12.00 -5.75
CA LYS A 332 12.02 -11.76 -4.53
C LYS A 332 10.59 -11.32 -4.87
N ALA A 333 10.43 -10.43 -5.84
CA ALA A 333 9.14 -9.94 -6.33
C ALA A 333 8.27 -11.08 -6.91
N LEU A 334 8.81 -11.91 -7.80
CA LEU A 334 8.07 -13.05 -8.36
C LEU A 334 7.72 -14.09 -7.29
N LEU A 335 8.67 -14.40 -6.38
CA LEU A 335 8.38 -15.29 -5.25
C LEU A 335 7.34 -14.69 -4.29
N PHE A 336 7.27 -13.36 -4.16
CA PHE A 336 6.25 -12.71 -3.36
C PHE A 336 4.84 -12.94 -3.95
N ILE A 337 4.68 -12.87 -5.27
CA ILE A 337 3.42 -13.18 -5.95
C ILE A 337 3.09 -14.67 -5.84
N VAL A 338 4.04 -15.55 -6.20
CA VAL A 338 3.85 -17.02 -6.19
C VAL A 338 3.47 -17.53 -4.79
N ASN A 339 4.10 -17.02 -3.74
CA ASN A 339 3.74 -17.43 -2.37
C ASN A 339 2.47 -16.73 -1.86
N GLY A 340 2.04 -15.64 -2.52
CA GLY A 340 0.91 -14.80 -2.14
C GLY A 340 -0.46 -15.41 -2.36
N VAL A 341 -0.54 -16.56 -3.03
CA VAL A 341 -1.77 -17.37 -3.13
C VAL A 341 -2.14 -18.05 -1.80
N LYS A 342 -1.26 -17.98 -0.78
CA LYS A 342 -1.49 -18.56 0.56
C LYS A 342 -1.26 -17.51 1.66
N PRO A 343 -2.10 -17.47 2.72
CA PRO A 343 -1.90 -16.57 3.87
C PRO A 343 -0.54 -16.76 4.58
N TRP A 344 0.05 -17.95 4.47
CA TRP A 344 1.36 -18.29 5.04
C TRP A 344 2.48 -17.31 4.66
N ARG A 345 2.43 -16.71 3.45
CA ARG A 345 3.45 -15.75 3.03
C ARG A 345 3.55 -14.59 4.00
N ASP A 346 2.42 -14.01 4.39
CA ASP A 346 2.38 -12.82 5.23
C ASP A 346 2.88 -13.13 6.64
N ALA A 347 2.42 -14.26 7.23
CA ALA A 347 2.93 -14.75 8.52
C ALA A 347 4.45 -14.98 8.51
N LYS A 348 4.96 -15.64 7.47
CA LYS A 348 6.41 -15.88 7.30
C LYS A 348 7.19 -14.58 7.11
N MET A 349 6.60 -13.58 6.45
CA MET A 349 7.25 -12.28 6.25
C MET A 349 7.29 -11.49 7.56
N ILE A 350 6.23 -11.52 8.36
CA ILE A 350 6.25 -10.94 9.71
C ILE A 350 7.31 -11.64 10.57
N ASP A 351 7.37 -12.97 10.58
CA ASP A 351 8.38 -13.71 11.35
C ASP A 351 9.82 -13.31 10.98
N LYS A 352 10.08 -13.11 9.68
CA LYS A 352 11.39 -12.71 9.16
C LYS A 352 11.83 -11.31 9.58
N THR A 353 10.97 -10.48 10.15
CA THR A 353 11.40 -9.20 10.75
C THR A 353 11.89 -9.38 12.19
N MET A 354 11.63 -10.53 12.82
CA MET A 354 11.97 -10.81 14.22
C MET A 354 13.00 -11.94 14.26
N THR A 355 14.23 -11.69 13.81
CA THR A 355 15.27 -12.73 13.79
C THR A 355 16.06 -12.75 15.09
N TRP A 356 16.88 -13.78 15.31
CA TRP A 356 17.72 -13.87 16.51
C TRP A 356 18.86 -12.83 16.50
N VAL A 357 19.36 -12.44 15.33
CA VAL A 357 20.41 -11.41 15.16
C VAL A 357 19.90 -9.99 15.34
N GLY A 358 18.59 -9.80 15.45
CA GLY A 358 17.96 -8.49 15.55
C GLY A 358 16.55 -8.47 14.97
N THR A 359 15.86 -7.40 15.29
CA THR A 359 14.54 -7.08 14.74
C THR A 359 14.71 -6.03 13.64
N ASN A 360 13.89 -6.09 12.60
CA ASN A 360 13.70 -4.97 11.68
C ASN A 360 12.37 -4.31 12.05
N GLU A 361 12.43 -3.41 13.02
CA GLU A 361 11.30 -2.78 13.68
C GLU A 361 10.44 -2.00 12.68
N PHE A 362 11.07 -1.26 11.75
CA PHE A 362 10.36 -0.53 10.70
C PHE A 362 9.49 -1.46 9.83
N ARG A 363 10.07 -2.55 9.31
CA ARG A 363 9.29 -3.53 8.53
C ARG A 363 8.30 -4.30 9.39
N LEU A 364 8.59 -4.52 10.68
CA LEU A 364 7.66 -5.17 11.59
C LEU A 364 6.41 -4.29 11.78
N VAL A 365 6.58 -3.00 12.08
CA VAL A 365 5.49 -2.00 12.16
C VAL A 365 4.68 -2.05 10.89
N TRP A 366 5.31 -1.81 9.75
CA TRP A 366 4.63 -1.75 8.47
C TRP A 366 3.84 -3.03 8.19
N ARG A 367 4.41 -4.21 8.41
CA ARG A 367 3.72 -5.47 8.11
C ARG A 367 2.59 -5.76 9.07
N VAL A 368 2.79 -5.53 10.37
CA VAL A 368 1.74 -5.70 11.39
C VAL A 368 0.60 -4.74 11.12
N ILE A 369 0.90 -3.47 10.86
CA ILE A 369 -0.10 -2.47 10.50
C ILE A 369 -0.77 -2.83 9.17
N GLY A 370 -0.02 -3.22 8.15
CA GLY A 370 -0.58 -3.59 6.85
C GLY A 370 -1.60 -4.72 6.93
N VAL A 371 -1.45 -5.67 7.87
CA VAL A 371 -2.45 -6.72 8.11
C VAL A 371 -3.54 -6.32 9.12
N HIS A 372 -3.29 -5.36 10.02
CA HIS A 372 -4.28 -4.92 11.03
C HIS A 372 -5.51 -4.24 10.44
N TRP A 373 -5.35 -3.61 9.28
CA TRP A 373 -6.42 -2.86 8.62
C TRP A 373 -7.64 -3.74 8.30
N ASP A 374 -7.42 -5.00 7.94
CA ASP A 374 -8.49 -5.97 7.69
C ASP A 374 -8.48 -7.04 8.80
N PRO A 375 -9.46 -6.99 9.73
CA PRO A 375 -9.54 -7.95 10.83
C PRO A 375 -9.61 -9.41 10.37
N ARG A 376 -10.23 -9.68 9.22
CA ARG A 376 -10.33 -11.05 8.66
C ARG A 376 -8.96 -11.53 8.22
N ARG A 377 -8.20 -10.67 7.52
CA ARG A 377 -6.83 -10.97 7.10
C ARG A 377 -5.91 -11.15 8.31
N LEU A 378 -5.98 -10.29 9.31
CA LEU A 378 -5.18 -10.45 10.53
C LEU A 378 -5.49 -11.80 11.21
N GLY A 379 -6.76 -12.16 11.33
CA GLY A 379 -7.18 -13.46 11.89
C GLY A 379 -6.57 -14.64 11.13
N ALA A 380 -6.63 -14.63 9.80
CA ALA A 380 -6.02 -15.67 8.96
C ALA A 380 -4.49 -15.74 9.13
N VAL A 381 -3.82 -14.59 9.24
CA VAL A 381 -2.37 -14.50 9.47
C VAL A 381 -1.99 -15.05 10.84
N LYS A 382 -2.73 -14.72 11.90
CA LYS A 382 -2.49 -15.25 13.25
C LYS A 382 -2.69 -16.76 13.31
N SER A 383 -3.79 -17.27 12.74
CA SER A 383 -4.09 -18.70 12.69
C SER A 383 -3.00 -19.49 11.97
N VAL A 384 -2.59 -19.06 10.78
CA VAL A 384 -1.53 -19.75 10.03
C VAL A 384 -0.16 -19.60 10.71
N TYR A 385 0.09 -18.49 11.41
CA TYR A 385 1.31 -18.28 12.17
C TYR A 385 1.41 -19.31 13.31
N GLU A 386 0.37 -19.41 14.13
CA GLU A 386 0.32 -20.35 15.27
C GLU A 386 0.47 -21.80 14.82
N MET A 387 -0.30 -22.22 13.80
CA MET A 387 -0.21 -23.56 13.22
C MET A 387 1.21 -23.92 12.76
N ARG A 388 1.98 -22.95 12.27
CA ARG A 388 3.30 -23.19 11.65
C ARG A 388 4.47 -23.03 12.59
N TYR A 389 4.35 -22.15 13.58
CA TYR A 389 5.43 -21.80 14.50
C TYR A 389 5.21 -22.34 15.92
N GLY A 390 4.03 -22.90 16.22
CA GLY A 390 3.69 -23.47 17.53
C GLY A 390 3.56 -22.43 18.65
N LYS A 391 3.39 -21.16 18.29
CA LYS A 391 3.19 -20.03 19.21
C LYS A 391 2.44 -18.92 18.52
N THR A 392 1.69 -18.13 19.28
CA THR A 392 0.94 -16.99 18.75
C THR A 392 1.88 -15.87 18.27
N LEU A 393 1.39 -15.03 17.36
CA LEU A 393 2.15 -13.87 16.90
C LEU A 393 2.42 -12.89 18.05
N GLU A 394 1.48 -12.76 18.98
CA GLU A 394 1.59 -11.96 20.20
C GLU A 394 2.71 -12.47 21.10
N GLN A 395 2.77 -13.78 21.37
CA GLN A 395 3.87 -14.39 22.12
C GLN A 395 5.22 -14.20 21.40
N ARG A 396 5.23 -14.24 20.06
CA ARG A 396 6.46 -13.94 19.31
C ARG A 396 6.90 -12.50 19.51
N VAL A 397 5.98 -11.54 19.39
CA VAL A 397 6.27 -10.10 19.54
C VAL A 397 6.69 -9.77 20.97
N SER A 398 6.08 -10.37 21.99
CA SER A 398 6.43 -10.13 23.39
C SER A 398 7.84 -10.60 23.79
N THR A 399 8.49 -11.40 22.95
CA THR A 399 9.83 -11.96 23.21
C THR A 399 10.94 -11.31 22.39
N ILE A 400 10.65 -10.29 21.59
CA ILE A 400 11.68 -9.58 20.82
C ILE A 400 12.50 -8.66 21.74
N LYS A 401 13.81 -8.62 21.53
CA LYS A 401 14.75 -7.83 22.36
C LYS A 401 14.89 -6.40 21.82
N VAL A 402 13.83 -5.61 21.95
CA VAL A 402 13.79 -4.19 21.57
C VAL A 402 13.15 -3.37 22.71
N SER A 403 13.05 -2.05 22.55
CA SER A 403 12.38 -1.18 23.53
C SER A 403 11.01 -1.74 23.95
N GLY A 404 10.77 -1.87 25.27
CA GLY A 404 9.52 -2.38 25.80
C GLY A 404 8.29 -1.58 25.34
N ARG A 405 8.45 -0.25 25.17
CA ARG A 405 7.37 0.64 24.71
C ARG A 405 6.89 0.29 23.31
N PHE A 406 7.83 0.04 22.41
CA PHE A 406 7.54 -0.40 21.05
C PHE A 406 6.79 -1.74 21.04
N VAL A 407 7.25 -2.70 21.85
CA VAL A 407 6.59 -4.01 21.99
C VAL A 407 5.17 -3.85 22.52
N GLU A 408 4.97 -3.05 23.56
CA GLU A 408 3.64 -2.77 24.13
C GLU A 408 2.69 -2.16 23.10
N SER A 409 3.15 -1.16 22.34
CA SER A 409 2.36 -0.56 21.26
C SER A 409 1.99 -1.59 20.19
N LEU A 410 2.95 -2.38 19.69
CA LEU A 410 2.63 -3.44 18.71
C LEU A 410 1.64 -4.47 19.24
N LEU A 411 1.79 -4.87 20.51
CA LEU A 411 0.86 -5.81 21.15
C LEU A 411 -0.54 -5.21 21.28
N ALA A 412 -0.66 -3.91 21.56
CA ALA A 412 -1.96 -3.23 21.58
C ALA A 412 -2.66 -3.33 20.22
N PHE A 413 -1.94 -3.04 19.11
CA PHE A 413 -2.47 -3.19 17.75
C PHE A 413 -2.94 -4.61 17.44
N LEU A 414 -2.15 -5.62 17.83
CA LEU A 414 -2.51 -7.01 17.60
C LEU A 414 -3.78 -7.38 18.39
N LYS A 415 -3.98 -6.84 19.59
CA LYS A 415 -5.14 -7.15 20.44
C LYS A 415 -6.42 -6.42 20.02
N THR A 416 -6.37 -5.12 19.72
CA THR A 416 -7.57 -4.32 19.42
C THR A 416 -8.32 -4.77 18.17
N SER A 417 -7.61 -5.33 17.20
CA SER A 417 -8.23 -5.90 16.00
C SER A 417 -9.10 -7.16 16.26
N GLN A 418 -9.06 -7.77 17.45
CA GLN A 418 -9.96 -8.88 17.82
C GLN A 418 -11.35 -8.40 18.28
N ALA A 419 -11.46 -7.19 18.85
CA ALA A 419 -12.71 -6.68 19.41
C ALA A 419 -13.69 -6.18 18.33
N ALA A 420 -13.19 -5.63 17.22
CA ALA A 420 -14.03 -5.17 16.11
C ALA A 420 -14.80 -6.32 15.42
N SER A 421 -14.23 -7.52 15.38
CA SER A 421 -14.87 -8.70 14.78
C SER A 421 -16.04 -9.25 15.60
N GLN A 422 -15.96 -9.17 16.94
CA GLN A 422 -17.02 -9.67 17.83
C GLN A 422 -18.25 -8.75 17.87
N HIS A 423 -18.06 -7.45 17.62
CA HIS A 423 -19.17 -6.48 17.62
C HIS A 423 -20.06 -6.54 16.36
N VAL A 424 -19.54 -7.06 15.25
CA VAL A 424 -20.31 -7.25 14.00
C VAL A 424 -21.11 -8.55 14.03
N GLU A 425 -20.56 -9.64 14.57
CA GLU A 425 -21.30 -10.91 14.70
C GLU A 425 -22.38 -10.87 15.80
N GLY A 426 -22.20 -10.06 16.84
CA GLY A 426 -23.16 -9.92 17.94
C GLY A 426 -24.47 -9.22 17.56
N LYS A 427 -24.51 -8.44 16.48
CA LYS A 427 -25.72 -7.74 16.02
C LYS A 427 -26.61 -8.56 15.07
N GLY A 428 -26.14 -9.73 14.60
CA GLY A 428 -26.89 -10.61 13.68
C GLY A 428 -27.71 -11.71 14.36
N LYS A 429 -27.59 -11.92 15.67
CA LYS A 429 -28.23 -13.04 16.40
C LYS A 429 -29.41 -12.64 17.30
N GLY A 430 -29.87 -11.38 17.22
CA GLY A 430 -30.94 -10.86 18.07
C GLY A 430 -32.19 -10.47 17.29
N LYS A 431 -32.82 -11.41 16.57
CA LYS A 431 -34.24 -11.34 16.15
C LYS A 431 -34.69 -12.67 15.55
N ALA A 432 -34.87 -13.66 16.40
CA ALA A 432 -35.73 -14.80 16.15
C ALA A 432 -36.13 -15.37 17.51
N MET A 433 -37.16 -14.76 18.11
CA MET A 433 -38.03 -15.41 19.08
C MET A 433 -39.42 -14.81 18.94
#